data_AF-A0A381WSL3-F1
#
_entry.id   AF-A0A381WSL3-F1
#
_cell.length_a   1.000
_cell.length_b   1.000
_cell.length_c   1.000
_cell.angle_alpha   90.00
_cell.angle_beta   90.00
_cell.angle_gamma   90.00
#
_symmetry.space_group_name_H-M   'P 1'
#
loop_
_entity.id
_entity.type
_entity.pdbx_description
1 polymer ?
#
loop_
_entity_poly.entity_id
_entity_poly.type
_entity_poly.pdbx_seq_one_letter_code
_entity_poly.pdbx_strand_id
1 'polypeptide(L)'
;MAEQLGITNFPCDLGSADHLLLLHDAVAPPSAEQTPSTRILLLHDGVRVTDLEDLRGGSPSRLQLPGLSMIGVSLAFQEVLRQHDCIRRVDVVKSHLTVQFRIDPRDLPSGADPSGEFRICGPDGTPIPLFAKEWDDGTGHVSLIGRLEADCEEAAALLENIELLDGGAASEGVESATVEVRLPRQTGDVKGSAVVIGAGGLGSWALSSFSQGLEHAGHSGSGIEVAILDPDVEVELHNLNRQVLYTEEDLGSPKATAASAAITRMLPYADVVSGVQSIGMPELEMVCDGLSEDSQELDCEPLDIGVEMLTLSPSSMNDILSRADALLSGVDNLRSRAIISAISARLGIPMINAGAAGWSGQLDIIRPSESCMVCRYGSGVARDARTASCQEDGEIPFSSIVTSTALFGALQGLALLAALSDQTEPLGLWPGQLVWGGRANTIGIVKGASKGPFHNDTSPHEQHTIEALSSSPV
;
A
#
# COMPACT_ATOMS: atom_id res chain seq x y z
N MET A 1 8.42 -2.23 -21.16
CA MET A 1 6.96 -2.47 -21.26
C MET A 1 6.61 -3.85 -21.77
N ALA A 2 6.98 -4.23 -23.00
CA ALA A 2 6.67 -5.58 -23.51
C ALA A 2 7.28 -6.71 -22.66
N GLU A 3 8.53 -6.55 -22.20
CA GLU A 3 9.15 -7.49 -21.26
C GLU A 3 8.33 -7.64 -19.97
N GLN A 4 7.81 -6.54 -19.43
CA GLN A 4 6.94 -6.54 -18.24
C GLN A 4 5.60 -7.25 -18.47
N LEU A 5 5.19 -7.36 -19.74
CA LEU A 5 4.00 -8.09 -20.17
C LEU A 5 4.30 -9.56 -20.52
N GLY A 6 5.57 -10.00 -20.41
CA GLY A 6 6.00 -11.30 -20.91
C GLY A 6 5.91 -11.44 -22.44
N ILE A 7 5.78 -10.32 -23.16
CA ILE A 7 5.63 -10.31 -24.61
C ILE A 7 7.01 -10.43 -25.25
N THR A 8 7.23 -11.54 -25.94
CA THR A 8 8.47 -11.83 -26.67
C THR A 8 8.36 -11.56 -28.18
N ASN A 9 7.14 -11.42 -28.71
CA ASN A 9 6.86 -11.14 -30.12
C ASN A 9 5.74 -10.10 -30.24
N PHE A 10 5.94 -9.09 -31.09
CA PHE A 10 4.89 -8.16 -31.49
C PHE A 10 4.25 -8.65 -32.79
N PRO A 11 3.07 -9.27 -32.76
CA PRO A 11 2.43 -9.78 -33.97
C PRO A 11 2.10 -8.65 -34.95
N CYS A 12 2.49 -8.83 -36.21
CA CYS A 12 2.17 -7.88 -37.28
C CYS A 12 0.71 -7.99 -37.77
N ASP A 13 0.05 -9.11 -37.47
CA ASP A 13 -1.37 -9.34 -37.71
C ASP A 13 -2.06 -9.59 -36.37
N LEU A 14 -2.94 -8.66 -35.97
CA LEU A 14 -3.67 -8.70 -34.72
C LEU A 14 -5.02 -9.44 -34.83
N GLY A 15 -5.39 -9.91 -36.03
CA GLY A 15 -6.61 -10.69 -36.26
C GLY A 15 -7.84 -10.04 -35.64
N SER A 16 -8.59 -10.81 -34.84
CA SER A 16 -9.78 -10.37 -34.10
C SER A 16 -9.48 -10.06 -32.63
N ALA A 17 -8.50 -9.21 -32.34
CA ALA A 17 -8.22 -8.79 -30.96
C ALA A 17 -9.46 -8.13 -30.34
N ASP A 18 -9.79 -8.49 -29.10
CA ASP A 18 -10.91 -7.88 -28.35
C ASP A 18 -10.56 -6.48 -27.81
N HIS A 19 -9.27 -6.22 -27.58
CA HIS A 19 -8.74 -4.94 -27.10
C HIS A 19 -7.31 -4.72 -27.58
N LEU A 20 -6.94 -3.48 -27.87
CA LEU A 20 -5.59 -3.08 -28.26
C LEU A 20 -4.89 -2.33 -27.12
N LEU A 21 -3.67 -2.75 -26.79
CA LEU A 21 -2.75 -1.94 -25.98
C LEU A 21 -1.76 -1.23 -26.90
N LEU A 22 -1.89 0.09 -27.02
CA LEU A 22 -1.03 0.91 -27.87
C LEU A 22 0.09 1.52 -27.02
N LEU A 23 1.34 1.27 -27.37
CA LEU A 23 2.49 1.84 -26.66
C LEU A 23 2.94 3.13 -27.34
N HIS A 24 3.07 4.23 -26.60
CA HIS A 24 3.53 5.52 -27.13
C HIS A 24 2.75 5.98 -28.38
N ASP A 25 3.45 6.23 -29.48
CA ASP A 25 2.96 6.68 -30.77
C ASP A 25 2.60 5.52 -31.71
N ALA A 26 2.55 4.29 -31.20
CA ALA A 26 2.10 3.14 -31.97
C ALA A 26 0.68 3.39 -32.51
N VAL A 27 0.51 3.11 -33.80
CA VAL A 27 -0.76 3.23 -34.51
C VAL A 27 -1.38 1.84 -34.60
N ALA A 28 -2.69 1.75 -34.38
CA ALA A 28 -3.43 0.51 -34.59
C ALA A 28 -3.31 0.07 -36.07
N PRO A 29 -3.13 -1.23 -36.37
CA PRO A 29 -3.13 -1.68 -37.75
C PRO A 29 -4.51 -1.45 -38.39
N PRO A 30 -4.60 -1.25 -39.71
CA PRO A 30 -5.87 -1.01 -40.39
C PRO A 30 -6.92 -2.10 -40.15
N SER A 31 -6.50 -3.34 -39.90
CA SER A 31 -7.39 -4.47 -39.59
C SER A 31 -8.07 -4.38 -38.22
N ALA A 32 -7.59 -3.52 -37.32
CA ALA A 32 -8.07 -3.38 -35.95
C ALA A 32 -8.43 -1.91 -35.60
N GLU A 33 -8.69 -1.07 -36.61
CA GLU A 33 -9.02 0.36 -36.42
C GLU A 33 -10.29 0.58 -35.59
N GLN A 34 -11.22 -0.38 -35.60
CA GLN A 34 -12.46 -0.34 -34.82
C GLN A 34 -12.36 -1.05 -33.47
N THR A 35 -11.22 -1.68 -33.16
CA THR A 35 -11.04 -2.39 -31.90
C THR A 35 -10.83 -1.38 -30.77
N PRO A 36 -11.53 -1.52 -29.62
CA PRO A 36 -11.28 -0.69 -28.44
C PRO A 36 -9.80 -0.68 -28.07
N SER A 37 -9.26 0.49 -27.74
CA SER A 37 -7.84 0.63 -27.47
C SER A 37 -7.55 1.43 -26.22
N THR A 38 -6.48 1.05 -25.53
CA THR A 38 -5.92 1.77 -24.41
C THR A 38 -4.47 2.07 -24.72
N ARG A 39 -4.10 3.35 -24.65
CA ARG A 39 -2.76 3.83 -24.92
C ARG A 39 -1.99 4.01 -23.62
N ILE A 40 -0.73 3.58 -23.62
CA ILE A 40 0.23 3.78 -22.53
C ILE A 40 1.32 4.73 -23.01
N LEU A 41 1.42 5.90 -22.38
CA LEU A 41 2.43 6.92 -22.68
C LEU A 41 3.38 7.04 -21.49
N LEU A 42 4.66 6.70 -21.66
CA LEU A 42 5.66 7.16 -20.70
C LEU A 42 5.88 8.65 -20.89
N LEU A 43 6.00 9.35 -19.78
CA LEU A 43 6.27 10.77 -19.69
C LEU A 43 7.69 10.96 -19.14
N HIS A 44 8.20 12.18 -19.21
CA HIS A 44 9.53 12.49 -18.66
C HIS A 44 9.61 12.33 -17.12
N ASP A 45 8.47 12.35 -16.44
CA ASP A 45 8.28 12.39 -14.99
C ASP A 45 7.06 11.55 -14.58
N GLY A 46 6.70 10.50 -15.34
CA GLY A 46 5.49 9.74 -15.04
C GLY A 46 4.99 8.83 -16.16
N VAL A 47 3.72 8.47 -16.05
CA VAL A 47 3.01 7.66 -17.04
C VAL A 47 1.56 8.12 -17.16
N ARG A 48 1.02 8.07 -18.38
CA ARG A 48 -0.39 8.32 -18.68
C ARG A 48 -0.99 7.11 -19.39
N VAL A 49 -2.18 6.71 -18.96
CA VAL A 49 -3.03 5.74 -19.64
C VAL A 49 -4.30 6.46 -20.10
N THR A 50 -4.62 6.34 -21.38
CA THR A 50 -5.71 7.10 -22.02
C THR A 50 -6.16 6.41 -23.31
N ASP A 51 -7.35 6.72 -23.80
CA ASP A 51 -7.80 6.38 -25.16
C ASP A 51 -7.63 7.56 -26.14
N LEU A 52 -7.19 8.72 -25.65
CA LEU A 52 -6.99 9.92 -26.45
C LEU A 52 -5.78 9.80 -27.40
N GLU A 53 -5.88 10.47 -28.53
CA GLU A 53 -4.81 10.52 -29.55
C GLU A 53 -3.67 11.49 -29.22
N ASP A 54 -3.68 12.20 -28.09
CA ASP A 54 -2.59 13.14 -27.74
C ASP A 54 -1.27 12.39 -27.46
N LEU A 55 -0.35 12.42 -28.42
CA LEU A 55 0.88 11.61 -28.45
C LEU A 55 2.07 12.22 -27.71
N ARG A 56 1.89 13.17 -26.80
CA ARG A 56 3.02 13.81 -26.09
C ARG A 56 3.61 12.87 -25.02
N GLY A 57 4.36 11.87 -25.49
CA GLY A 57 5.25 11.07 -24.66
C GLY A 57 6.50 11.86 -24.24
N GLY A 58 7.26 11.26 -23.34
CA GLY A 58 8.58 11.71 -22.94
C GLY A 58 9.50 10.52 -22.66
N SER A 59 10.73 10.82 -22.30
CA SER A 59 11.72 9.80 -21.94
C SER A 59 12.00 9.91 -20.43
N PRO A 60 11.44 9.01 -19.59
CA PRO A 60 11.79 8.98 -18.17
C PRO A 60 13.28 8.66 -17.99
N SER A 61 13.79 8.80 -16.76
CA SER A 61 15.16 8.35 -16.50
C SER A 61 15.28 6.83 -16.61
N ARG A 62 16.49 6.34 -16.87
CA ARG A 62 16.76 4.89 -16.94
C ARG A 62 16.41 4.18 -15.63
N LEU A 63 16.64 4.84 -14.49
CA LEU A 63 16.26 4.35 -13.16
C LEU A 63 14.75 4.14 -13.04
N GLN A 64 13.94 5.06 -13.58
CA GLN A 64 12.48 5.01 -13.44
C GLN A 64 11.78 4.18 -14.50
N LEU A 65 12.45 3.91 -15.63
CA LEU A 65 11.81 3.30 -16.81
C LEU A 65 11.13 1.95 -16.51
N PRO A 66 11.75 0.99 -15.77
CA PRO A 66 11.10 -0.28 -15.46
C PRO A 66 9.87 -0.10 -14.57
N GLY A 67 9.99 0.68 -13.47
CA GLY A 67 8.88 0.94 -12.56
C GLY A 67 7.71 1.69 -13.21
N LEU A 68 7.98 2.74 -14.00
CA LEU A 68 6.93 3.46 -14.73
C LEU A 68 6.27 2.60 -15.80
N SER A 69 7.01 1.67 -16.41
CA SER A 69 6.44 0.67 -17.33
C SER A 69 5.46 -0.25 -16.59
N MET A 70 5.82 -0.73 -15.40
CA MET A 70 4.95 -1.57 -14.57
C MET A 70 3.68 -0.85 -14.13
N ILE A 71 3.79 0.41 -13.71
CA ILE A 71 2.64 1.26 -13.37
C ILE A 71 1.72 1.42 -14.58
N GLY A 72 2.26 1.77 -15.74
CA GLY A 72 1.49 1.95 -16.97
C GLY A 72 0.75 0.68 -17.41
N VAL A 73 1.45 -0.46 -17.39
CA VAL A 73 0.86 -1.77 -17.69
C VAL A 73 -0.27 -2.11 -16.72
N SER A 74 -0.06 -1.91 -15.42
CA SER A 74 -1.06 -2.23 -14.40
C SER A 74 -2.33 -1.40 -14.55
N LEU A 75 -2.19 -0.09 -14.82
CA LEU A 75 -3.31 0.82 -15.07
C LEU A 75 -4.03 0.53 -16.39
N ALA A 76 -3.29 0.10 -17.42
CA ALA A 76 -3.87 -0.28 -18.70
C ALA A 76 -4.68 -1.58 -18.61
N PHE A 77 -4.17 -2.60 -17.90
CA PHE A 77 -4.95 -3.81 -17.63
C PHE A 77 -6.18 -3.52 -16.80
N GLN A 78 -6.10 -2.60 -15.85
CA GLN A 78 -7.28 -2.15 -15.11
C GLN A 78 -8.33 -1.58 -16.06
N GLU A 79 -7.91 -0.80 -17.06
CA GLU A 79 -8.83 -0.24 -18.04
C GLU A 79 -9.46 -1.29 -18.93
N VAL A 80 -8.68 -2.28 -19.40
CA VAL A 80 -9.23 -3.44 -20.13
C VAL A 80 -10.32 -4.13 -19.30
N LEU A 81 -10.06 -4.39 -18.01
CA LEU A 81 -11.04 -5.05 -17.14
C LEU A 81 -12.31 -4.22 -16.93
N ARG A 82 -12.19 -2.88 -16.94
CA ARG A 82 -13.32 -1.94 -16.89
C ARG A 82 -14.15 -1.95 -18.17
N GLN A 83 -13.47 -1.85 -19.32
CA GLN A 83 -14.10 -1.77 -20.64
C GLN A 83 -14.84 -3.06 -21.02
N HIS A 84 -14.36 -4.21 -20.54
CA HIS A 84 -14.91 -5.53 -20.85
C HIS A 84 -15.81 -6.11 -19.74
N ASP A 85 -16.37 -5.27 -18.87
CA ASP A 85 -17.30 -5.65 -17.79
C ASP A 85 -16.83 -6.84 -16.94
N CYS A 86 -15.52 -6.94 -16.71
CA CYS A 86 -14.92 -8.00 -15.90
C CYS A 86 -15.11 -7.77 -14.39
N ILE A 87 -15.53 -6.56 -14.01
CA ILE A 87 -15.78 -6.14 -12.62
C ILE A 87 -17.29 -6.12 -12.37
N ARG A 88 -17.94 -7.28 -12.49
CA ARG A 88 -19.39 -7.36 -12.27
C ARG A 88 -19.74 -6.98 -10.84
N ARG A 89 -20.72 -6.09 -10.69
CA ARG A 89 -21.35 -5.84 -9.41
C ARG A 89 -22.14 -7.09 -9.03
N VAL A 90 -21.79 -7.69 -7.90
CA VAL A 90 -22.71 -8.60 -7.23
C VAL A 90 -23.66 -7.71 -6.45
N ASP A 91 -24.90 -7.60 -6.93
CA ASP A 91 -25.94 -6.86 -6.24
C ASP A 91 -26.37 -7.62 -4.98
N VAL A 92 -25.60 -7.47 -3.90
CA VAL A 92 -26.08 -7.80 -2.57
C VAL A 92 -26.81 -6.55 -2.07
N VAL A 93 -28.11 -6.47 -2.35
CA VAL A 93 -28.95 -5.36 -1.87
C VAL A 93 -29.07 -5.46 -0.35
N LYS A 94 -28.15 -4.80 0.37
CA LYS A 94 -28.29 -4.51 1.80
C LYS A 94 -28.84 -3.09 1.93
N SER A 95 -30.15 -2.94 1.89
CA SER A 95 -30.82 -1.66 2.11
C SER A 95 -31.04 -1.47 3.61
N HIS A 96 -30.34 -0.50 4.19
CA HIS A 96 -30.48 -0.04 5.56
C HIS A 96 -30.10 1.44 5.60
N LEU A 97 -30.66 2.19 6.55
CA LEU A 97 -30.34 3.58 6.77
C LEU A 97 -29.57 3.70 8.09
N THR A 98 -28.39 4.30 8.03
CA THR A 98 -27.58 4.58 9.23
C THR A 98 -27.66 6.07 9.53
N VAL A 99 -28.14 6.43 10.73
CA VAL A 99 -28.12 7.80 11.23
C VAL A 99 -26.96 7.92 12.20
N GLN A 100 -26.08 8.88 11.96
CA GLN A 100 -24.90 9.12 12.77
C GLN A 100 -24.88 10.56 13.27
N PHE A 101 -24.83 10.74 14.58
CA PHE A 101 -24.53 12.03 15.21
C PHE A 101 -23.07 12.02 15.66
N ARG A 102 -22.39 13.15 15.55
CA ARG A 102 -21.06 13.35 16.14
C ARG A 102 -21.20 14.38 17.25
N ILE A 103 -20.82 14.02 18.46
CA ILE A 103 -21.00 14.82 19.66
C ILE A 103 -19.63 15.08 20.27
N ASP A 104 -19.39 16.32 20.68
CA ASP A 104 -18.29 16.66 21.56
C ASP A 104 -18.74 16.43 23.02
N PRO A 105 -18.18 15.46 23.75
CA PRO A 105 -18.59 15.20 25.13
C PRO A 105 -18.38 16.40 26.06
N ARG A 106 -17.53 17.37 25.69
CA ARG A 106 -17.31 18.60 26.46
C ARG A 106 -18.51 19.54 26.44
N ASP A 107 -19.39 19.39 25.45
CA ASP A 107 -20.64 20.13 25.37
C ASP A 107 -21.76 19.51 26.23
N LEU A 108 -21.51 18.33 26.83
CA LEU A 108 -22.43 17.66 27.73
C LEU A 108 -22.19 18.02 29.21
N PRO A 109 -23.21 17.87 30.07
CA PRO A 109 -23.03 18.03 31.52
C PRO A 109 -21.91 17.13 32.06
N SER A 110 -21.16 17.62 33.05
CA SER A 110 -20.06 16.87 33.65
C SER A 110 -20.51 15.50 34.17
N GLY A 111 -19.90 14.43 33.65
CA GLY A 111 -20.21 13.04 34.02
C GLY A 111 -21.40 12.42 33.28
N ALA A 112 -21.96 13.12 32.28
CA ALA A 112 -22.99 12.58 31.42
C ALA A 112 -22.43 11.51 30.47
N ASP A 113 -23.19 10.43 30.28
CA ASP A 113 -22.92 9.41 29.29
C ASP A 113 -23.57 9.83 27.96
N PRO A 114 -22.79 10.10 26.89
CA PRO A 114 -23.34 10.50 25.59
C PRO A 114 -24.43 9.55 25.06
N SER A 115 -24.37 8.25 25.36
CA SER A 115 -25.37 7.28 24.90
C SER A 115 -26.70 7.36 25.66
N GLY A 116 -26.68 7.89 26.88
CA GLY A 116 -27.86 8.09 27.73
C GLY A 116 -28.55 9.44 27.54
N GLU A 117 -27.83 10.45 27.04
CA GLU A 117 -28.34 11.81 26.86
C GLU A 117 -29.18 11.99 25.59
N PHE A 118 -29.04 11.09 24.61
CA PHE A 118 -29.75 11.18 23.34
C PHE A 118 -30.56 9.93 23.06
N ARG A 119 -31.76 10.12 22.53
CA ARG A 119 -32.61 9.05 22.02
C ARG A 119 -33.13 9.44 20.66
N ILE A 120 -32.93 8.58 19.67
CA ILE A 120 -33.68 8.66 18.42
C ILE A 120 -34.93 7.81 18.60
N CYS A 121 -36.09 8.39 18.38
CA CYS A 121 -37.35 7.66 18.35
C CYS A 121 -37.90 7.65 16.93
N GLY A 122 -38.56 6.55 16.56
CA GLY A 122 -39.44 6.50 15.39
C GLY A 122 -40.69 7.39 15.57
N PRO A 123 -41.49 7.58 14.52
CA PRO A 123 -42.71 8.39 14.53
C PRO A 123 -43.76 7.93 15.56
N ASP A 124 -43.75 6.65 15.92
CA ASP A 124 -44.60 6.02 16.93
C ASP A 124 -44.04 6.17 18.37
N GLY A 125 -42.87 6.78 18.51
CA GLY A 125 -42.16 6.93 19.78
C GLY A 125 -41.25 5.76 20.16
N THR A 126 -41.14 4.72 19.32
CA THR A 126 -40.29 3.55 19.58
C THR A 126 -38.80 3.93 19.50
N PRO A 127 -37.98 3.61 20.53
CA PRO A 127 -36.56 3.97 20.52
C PRO A 127 -35.77 3.13 19.51
N ILE A 128 -34.92 3.79 18.73
CA ILE A 128 -33.94 3.15 17.85
C ILE A 128 -32.67 2.90 18.68
N PRO A 129 -32.16 1.65 18.75
CA PRO A 129 -30.90 1.36 19.45
C PRO A 129 -29.75 2.19 18.89
N LEU A 130 -29.05 2.89 19.77
CA LEU A 130 -27.85 3.66 19.44
C LEU A 130 -26.62 2.97 19.98
N PHE A 131 -25.60 2.87 19.13
CA PHE A 131 -24.28 2.42 19.53
C PHE A 131 -23.38 3.65 19.61
N ALA A 132 -22.78 3.88 20.77
CA ALA A 132 -21.73 4.86 20.94
C ALA A 132 -20.42 4.27 20.43
N LYS A 133 -19.73 5.04 19.58
CA LYS A 133 -18.39 4.72 19.09
C LYS A 133 -17.53 5.96 19.22
N GLU A 134 -16.43 5.85 19.97
CA GLU A 134 -15.44 6.93 20.06
C GLU A 134 -14.71 7.11 18.73
N TRP A 135 -14.40 8.36 18.39
CA TRP A 135 -13.55 8.68 17.24
C TRP A 135 -12.09 8.74 17.64
N ASP A 136 -11.32 7.93 16.95
CA ASP A 136 -9.87 7.86 17.08
C ASP A 136 -9.18 8.94 16.21
N ASP A 137 -9.64 10.18 16.36
CA ASP A 137 -9.16 11.36 15.62
C ASP A 137 -8.65 12.49 16.55
N GLY A 138 -8.59 12.21 17.87
CA GLY A 138 -8.05 13.11 18.90
C GLY A 138 -8.94 14.25 19.30
N THR A 139 -10.11 14.35 18.65
CA THR A 139 -11.09 15.36 19.02
C THR A 139 -11.86 14.97 20.29
N GLY A 140 -11.72 13.72 20.75
CA GLY A 140 -12.50 13.16 21.85
C GLY A 140 -14.00 13.02 21.52
N HIS A 141 -14.39 13.20 20.25
CA HIS A 141 -15.80 13.13 19.88
C HIS A 141 -16.32 11.69 19.89
N VAL A 142 -17.59 11.55 20.24
CA VAL A 142 -18.32 10.28 20.21
C VAL A 142 -19.33 10.32 19.10
N SER A 143 -19.43 9.24 18.33
CA SER A 143 -20.54 9.04 17.41
C SER A 143 -21.60 8.12 17.97
N LEU A 144 -22.85 8.60 17.95
CA LEU A 144 -24.01 7.77 18.20
C LEU A 144 -24.55 7.29 16.85
N ILE A 145 -24.56 5.98 16.65
CA ILE A 145 -24.93 5.34 15.39
C ILE A 145 -26.21 4.54 15.62
N GLY A 146 -27.29 4.95 14.97
CA GLY A 146 -28.55 4.21 14.89
C GLY A 146 -28.70 3.57 13.53
N ARG A 147 -29.13 2.31 13.49
CA ARG A 147 -29.37 1.57 12.24
C ARG A 147 -30.84 1.21 12.10
N LEU A 148 -31.40 1.53 10.94
CA LEU A 148 -32.77 1.22 10.54
C LEU A 148 -32.72 0.27 9.35
N GLU A 149 -33.33 -0.90 9.47
CA GLU A 149 -33.45 -1.85 8.36
C GLU A 149 -34.50 -1.37 7.36
N ALA A 150 -34.32 -1.66 6.07
CA ALA A 150 -35.22 -1.14 5.02
C ALA A 150 -36.66 -1.64 5.08
N ASP A 151 -36.95 -2.69 5.85
CA ASP A 151 -38.30 -3.18 6.07
C ASP A 151 -39.09 -2.35 7.11
N CYS A 152 -38.45 -1.42 7.81
CA CYS A 152 -39.14 -0.46 8.66
C CYS A 152 -39.71 0.71 7.85
N GLU A 153 -40.89 1.21 8.26
CA GLU A 153 -41.64 2.26 7.54
C GLU A 153 -40.82 3.54 7.37
N GLU A 154 -39.97 3.85 8.35
CA GLU A 154 -39.12 5.04 8.40
C GLU A 154 -37.99 4.98 7.37
N ALA A 155 -37.30 3.84 7.29
CA ALA A 155 -36.24 3.64 6.31
C ALA A 155 -36.83 3.58 4.90
N ALA A 156 -37.97 2.91 4.72
CA ALA A 156 -38.67 2.87 3.45
C ALA A 156 -39.05 4.27 2.97
N ALA A 157 -39.69 5.08 3.82
CA ALA A 157 -40.07 6.44 3.47
C ALA A 157 -38.86 7.32 3.10
N LEU A 158 -37.75 7.25 3.84
CA LEU A 158 -36.54 8.00 3.48
C LEU A 158 -35.92 7.49 2.18
N LEU A 159 -35.77 6.17 2.00
CA LEU A 159 -35.22 5.55 0.79
C LEU A 159 -36.06 5.90 -0.46
N GLU A 160 -37.38 5.98 -0.34
CA GLU A 160 -38.29 6.41 -1.42
C GLU A 160 -38.13 7.89 -1.80
N ASN A 161 -37.62 8.73 -0.90
CA ASN A 161 -37.38 10.16 -1.13
C ASN A 161 -35.92 10.47 -1.49
N ILE A 162 -35.03 9.48 -1.56
CA ILE A 162 -33.66 9.68 -2.03
C ILE A 162 -33.69 9.72 -3.57
N GLU A 163 -33.50 10.92 -4.10
CA GLU A 163 -33.25 11.12 -5.53
C GLU A 163 -31.76 11.03 -5.81
N LEU A 164 -31.37 10.16 -6.75
CA LEU A 164 -30.02 10.14 -7.31
C LEU A 164 -29.88 11.33 -8.27
N LEU A 165 -29.36 12.44 -7.75
CA LEU A 165 -28.95 13.60 -8.53
C LEU A 165 -27.75 13.17 -9.39
N ASP A 166 -27.96 12.98 -10.69
CA ASP A 166 -26.99 12.44 -11.66
C ASP A 166 -26.63 10.96 -11.49
N GLY A 167 -27.64 10.09 -11.54
CA GLY A 167 -27.45 8.81 -12.21
C GLY A 167 -27.43 9.05 -13.72
N GLY A 168 -26.34 9.63 -14.26
CA GLY A 168 -26.17 9.77 -15.71
C GLY A 168 -26.65 8.49 -16.39
N ALA A 169 -27.63 8.61 -17.30
CA ALA A 169 -28.27 7.46 -17.94
C ALA A 169 -27.18 6.44 -18.23
N ALA A 170 -27.31 5.21 -17.71
CA ALA A 170 -26.32 4.16 -17.89
C ALA A 170 -25.95 4.16 -19.38
N SER A 171 -24.79 4.74 -19.70
CA SER A 171 -24.37 4.85 -21.08
C SER A 171 -24.25 3.42 -21.57
N GLU A 172 -24.72 3.16 -22.79
CA GLU A 172 -24.38 1.91 -23.46
C GLU A 172 -22.85 1.90 -23.64
N GLY A 173 -22.13 1.33 -22.67
CA GLY A 173 -20.66 1.30 -22.61
C GLY A 173 -20.08 2.05 -21.41
N VAL A 174 -18.93 1.54 -20.94
CA VAL A 174 -18.12 2.15 -19.88
C VAL A 174 -17.20 3.19 -20.53
N GLU A 175 -17.30 4.48 -20.19
CA GLU A 175 -16.43 5.51 -20.76
C GLU A 175 -14.95 5.25 -20.39
N SER A 176 -14.01 5.44 -21.32
CA SER A 176 -12.59 5.23 -21.04
C SER A 176 -12.08 6.16 -19.95
N ALA A 177 -11.32 5.61 -18.99
CA ALA A 177 -10.62 6.45 -18.03
C ALA A 177 -9.32 7.01 -18.62
N THR A 178 -9.07 8.29 -18.40
CA THR A 178 -7.72 8.87 -18.53
C THR A 178 -7.10 9.01 -17.14
N VAL A 179 -5.99 8.31 -16.91
CA VAL A 179 -5.27 8.29 -15.64
C VAL A 179 -3.81 8.66 -15.83
N GLU A 180 -3.31 9.52 -14.96
CA GLU A 180 -1.93 10.02 -15.01
C GLU A 180 -1.29 9.92 -13.63
N VAL A 181 -0.10 9.34 -13.59
CA VAL A 181 0.75 9.26 -12.39
C VAL A 181 2.01 10.05 -12.67
N ARG A 182 2.19 11.17 -11.97
CA ARG A 182 3.38 12.03 -12.02
C ARG A 182 4.22 11.83 -10.77
N LEU A 183 5.51 11.64 -10.96
CA LEU A 183 6.50 11.44 -9.89
C LEU A 183 7.74 12.29 -10.19
N PRO A 184 8.42 12.83 -9.16
CA PRO A 184 9.67 13.55 -9.35
C PRO A 184 10.68 12.72 -10.14
N ARG A 185 11.31 13.33 -11.15
CA ARG A 185 12.29 12.65 -12.00
C ARG A 185 13.56 12.30 -11.21
N GLN A 186 13.99 11.05 -11.30
CA GLN A 186 15.18 10.55 -10.60
C GLN A 186 16.38 10.54 -11.54
N THR A 187 17.39 11.35 -11.25
CA THR A 187 18.60 11.50 -12.10
C THR A 187 19.91 11.41 -11.33
N GLY A 188 19.85 11.28 -10.00
CA GLY A 188 21.01 11.19 -9.12
C GLY A 188 21.69 9.82 -9.18
N ASP A 189 22.89 9.74 -8.61
CA ASP A 189 23.52 8.45 -8.30
C ASP A 189 22.77 7.82 -7.13
N VAL A 190 22.65 6.50 -7.12
CA VAL A 190 21.88 5.78 -6.10
C VAL A 190 22.85 4.98 -5.25
N LYS A 191 22.96 5.33 -3.96
CA LYS A 191 23.83 4.71 -2.96
C LYS A 191 23.19 4.85 -1.58
N GLY A 192 23.37 3.86 -0.73
CA GLY A 192 22.84 3.87 0.62
C GLY A 192 22.29 2.52 1.05
N SER A 193 21.63 2.52 2.19
CA SER A 193 21.14 1.31 2.86
C SER A 193 19.63 1.34 3.01
N ALA A 194 18.98 0.22 2.75
CA ALA A 194 17.54 0.07 2.93
C ALA A 194 17.18 -1.22 3.66
N VAL A 195 16.17 -1.13 4.51
CA VAL A 195 15.58 -2.29 5.18
C VAL A 195 14.18 -2.52 4.62
N VAL A 196 14.00 -3.66 3.96
CA VAL A 196 12.75 -4.09 3.35
C VAL A 196 12.09 -5.13 4.24
N ILE A 197 10.91 -4.80 4.74
CA ILE A 197 10.20 -5.60 5.74
C ILE A 197 8.93 -6.13 5.09
N GLY A 198 8.91 -7.44 4.85
CA GLY A 198 7.92 -8.15 4.04
C GLY A 198 8.36 -8.22 2.58
N ALA A 199 8.69 -9.42 2.12
CA ALA A 199 9.03 -9.81 0.75
C ALA A 199 7.87 -10.56 0.06
N GLY A 200 6.64 -10.32 0.51
CA GLY A 200 5.42 -10.84 -0.10
C GLY A 200 5.02 -10.13 -1.41
N GLY A 201 3.71 -9.99 -1.66
CA GLY A 201 3.19 -9.41 -2.91
C GLY A 201 3.76 -8.01 -3.21
N LEU A 202 3.64 -7.08 -2.27
CA LEU A 202 4.16 -5.72 -2.44
C LEU A 202 5.69 -5.66 -2.44
N GLY A 203 6.33 -6.27 -1.44
CA GLY A 203 7.78 -6.24 -1.26
C GLY A 203 8.55 -6.84 -2.44
N SER A 204 8.08 -7.97 -2.99
CA SER A 204 8.70 -8.59 -4.17
C SER A 204 8.64 -7.67 -5.40
N TRP A 205 7.50 -7.04 -5.68
CA TRP A 205 7.37 -6.07 -6.78
C TRP A 205 8.21 -4.81 -6.56
N ALA A 206 8.32 -4.35 -5.31
CA ALA A 206 9.14 -3.20 -4.96
C ALA A 206 10.64 -3.46 -5.17
N LEU A 207 11.14 -4.57 -4.63
CA LEU A 207 12.51 -5.03 -4.80
C LEU A 207 12.85 -5.30 -6.27
N SER A 208 11.93 -5.91 -7.02
CA SER A 208 12.08 -6.14 -8.46
C SER A 208 12.17 -4.81 -9.21
N SER A 209 11.25 -3.87 -8.95
CA SER A 209 11.25 -2.55 -9.63
C SER A 209 12.48 -1.72 -9.29
N PHE A 210 12.93 -1.74 -8.03
CA PHE A 210 14.17 -1.11 -7.57
C PHE A 210 15.39 -1.69 -8.31
N SER A 211 15.53 -3.02 -8.30
CA SER A 211 16.70 -3.70 -8.86
C SER A 211 16.75 -3.61 -10.38
N GLN A 212 15.62 -3.77 -11.06
CA GLN A 212 15.53 -3.57 -12.51
C GLN A 212 15.86 -2.13 -12.89
N GLY A 213 15.42 -1.14 -12.09
CA GLY A 213 15.75 0.27 -12.30
C GLY A 213 17.26 0.52 -12.27
N LEU A 214 17.95 -0.01 -11.26
CA LEU A 214 19.40 0.06 -11.12
C LEU A 214 20.12 -0.65 -12.28
N GLU A 215 19.78 -1.90 -12.55
CA GLU A 215 20.36 -2.69 -13.65
C GLU A 215 20.16 -2.00 -14.99
N HIS A 216 18.94 -1.52 -15.25
CA HIS A 216 18.61 -0.80 -16.48
C HIS A 216 19.34 0.53 -16.60
N ALA A 217 19.74 1.17 -15.50
CA ALA A 217 20.61 2.34 -15.49
C ALA A 217 22.10 2.00 -15.68
N GLY A 218 22.47 0.72 -15.66
CA GLY A 218 23.85 0.24 -15.73
C GLY A 218 24.55 0.19 -14.37
N HIS A 219 23.80 0.25 -13.26
CA HIS A 219 24.31 0.13 -11.91
C HIS A 219 24.36 -1.34 -11.49
N SER A 220 25.49 -1.80 -11.00
CA SER A 220 25.72 -3.23 -10.65
C SER A 220 25.54 -3.54 -9.16
N GLY A 221 25.07 -2.55 -8.38
CA GLY A 221 24.79 -2.66 -6.95
C GLY A 221 25.87 -2.07 -6.03
N SER A 222 27.02 -1.61 -6.56
CA SER A 222 28.10 -1.08 -5.72
C SER A 222 27.65 0.12 -4.87
N GLY A 223 27.82 0.02 -3.54
CA GLY A 223 27.40 1.06 -2.60
C GLY A 223 25.91 1.00 -2.23
N ILE A 224 25.23 -0.10 -2.56
CA ILE A 224 23.88 -0.40 -2.13
C ILE A 224 23.94 -1.49 -1.06
N GLU A 225 23.29 -1.25 0.07
CA GLU A 225 23.04 -2.23 1.12
C GLU A 225 21.53 -2.49 1.20
N VAL A 226 21.10 -3.74 1.18
CA VAL A 226 19.68 -4.11 1.33
C VAL A 226 19.55 -5.23 2.36
N ALA A 227 18.84 -4.95 3.45
CA ALA A 227 18.41 -5.98 4.38
C ALA A 227 16.95 -6.37 4.08
N ILE A 228 16.67 -7.66 3.95
CA ILE A 228 15.33 -8.20 3.65
C ILE A 228 14.86 -9.03 4.83
N LEU A 229 13.75 -8.63 5.45
CA LEU A 229 13.15 -9.31 6.59
C LEU A 229 11.78 -9.85 6.20
N ASP A 230 11.57 -11.15 6.36
CA ASP A 230 10.27 -11.78 6.13
C ASP A 230 10.15 -13.02 7.03
N PRO A 231 9.08 -13.17 7.83
CA PRO A 231 8.94 -14.30 8.75
C PRO A 231 8.59 -15.61 8.04
N ASP A 232 8.16 -15.58 6.77
CA ASP A 232 7.69 -16.79 6.09
C ASP A 232 8.86 -17.70 5.72
N VAL A 233 8.83 -18.89 6.31
CA VAL A 233 9.85 -19.94 6.14
C VAL A 233 9.79 -20.64 4.79
N GLU A 234 8.72 -20.44 4.01
CA GLU A 234 8.51 -21.11 2.73
C GLU A 234 7.88 -20.18 1.67
N VAL A 235 8.41 -20.22 0.46
CA VAL A 235 7.72 -19.81 -0.76
C VAL A 235 6.76 -20.93 -1.15
N GLU A 236 5.48 -20.62 -1.24
CA GLU A 236 4.44 -21.58 -1.62
C GLU A 236 3.99 -21.42 -3.07
N LEU A 237 3.45 -22.48 -3.67
CA LEU A 237 2.96 -22.47 -5.05
C LEU A 237 1.96 -21.33 -5.32
N HIS A 238 1.07 -21.09 -4.35
CA HIS A 238 0.04 -20.06 -4.49
C HIS A 238 0.64 -18.64 -4.43
N ASN A 239 1.91 -18.45 -4.03
CA ASN A 239 2.59 -17.15 -4.03
C ASN A 239 3.01 -16.71 -5.44
N LEU A 240 3.34 -17.66 -6.32
CA LEU A 240 3.93 -17.40 -7.64
C LEU A 240 3.02 -16.59 -8.56
N ASN A 241 1.71 -16.55 -8.29
CA ASN A 241 0.76 -15.76 -9.06
C ASN A 241 0.89 -14.23 -8.87
N ARG A 242 1.57 -13.78 -7.81
CA ARG A 242 1.63 -12.36 -7.43
C ARG A 242 2.97 -11.90 -6.84
N GLN A 243 3.85 -12.81 -6.45
CA GLN A 243 5.15 -12.49 -5.85
C GLN A 243 6.24 -12.69 -6.89
N VAL A 244 6.65 -11.60 -7.55
CA VAL A 244 7.41 -11.63 -8.81
C VAL A 244 8.86 -12.09 -8.67
N LEU A 245 9.43 -12.07 -7.46
CA LEU A 245 10.82 -12.48 -7.24
C LEU A 245 11.01 -13.99 -7.27
N TYR A 246 9.94 -14.76 -7.10
CA TYR A 246 10.01 -16.20 -6.87
C TYR A 246 9.59 -17.00 -8.09
N THR A 247 10.18 -18.17 -8.21
CA THR A 247 9.94 -19.14 -9.28
C THR A 247 9.63 -20.52 -8.69
N GLU A 248 9.32 -21.50 -9.55
CA GLU A 248 9.13 -22.89 -9.10
C GLU A 248 10.39 -23.48 -8.44
N GLU A 249 11.58 -22.97 -8.76
CA GLU A 249 12.84 -23.40 -8.17
C GLU A 249 13.01 -22.95 -6.71
N ASP A 250 12.27 -21.92 -6.29
CA ASP A 250 12.35 -21.35 -4.96
C ASP A 250 11.34 -21.98 -3.97
N LEU A 251 10.46 -22.88 -4.43
CA LEU A 251 9.42 -23.50 -3.60
C LEU A 251 10.00 -24.22 -2.38
N GLY A 252 9.43 -23.93 -1.21
CA GLY A 252 9.89 -24.44 0.10
C GLY A 252 11.13 -23.74 0.66
N SER A 253 11.68 -22.74 -0.04
CA SER A 253 12.76 -21.90 0.51
C SER A 253 12.19 -20.73 1.31
N PRO A 254 12.87 -20.23 2.35
CA PRO A 254 12.44 -19.03 3.06
C PRO A 254 12.35 -17.80 2.16
N LYS A 255 11.29 -17.01 2.29
CA LYS A 255 11.02 -15.87 1.40
C LYS A 255 12.13 -14.83 1.44
N ALA A 256 12.60 -14.47 2.63
CA ALA A 256 13.69 -13.52 2.81
C ALA A 256 14.97 -13.98 2.08
N THR A 257 15.31 -15.27 2.18
CA THR A 257 16.48 -15.87 1.54
C THR A 257 16.33 -15.93 0.02
N ALA A 258 15.19 -16.38 -0.48
CA ALA A 258 14.90 -16.44 -1.91
C ALA A 258 14.91 -15.04 -2.54
N ALA A 259 14.36 -14.04 -1.85
CA ALA A 259 14.39 -12.65 -2.29
C ALA A 259 15.84 -12.13 -2.35
N SER A 260 16.64 -12.35 -1.30
CA SER A 260 18.06 -11.98 -1.29
C SER A 260 18.85 -12.60 -2.44
N ALA A 261 18.63 -13.89 -2.72
CA ALA A 261 19.24 -14.56 -3.87
C ALA A 261 18.82 -13.91 -5.20
N ALA A 262 17.54 -13.55 -5.37
CA ALA A 262 17.05 -12.88 -6.56
C ALA A 262 17.71 -11.51 -6.78
N ILE A 263 17.82 -10.69 -5.74
CA ILE A 263 18.47 -9.38 -5.82
C ILE A 263 19.97 -9.52 -6.09
N THR A 264 20.64 -10.48 -5.44
CA THR A 264 22.07 -10.74 -5.67
C THR A 264 22.38 -11.14 -7.11
N ARG A 265 21.48 -11.87 -7.78
CA ARG A 265 21.62 -12.20 -9.22
C ARG A 265 21.58 -10.97 -10.12
N MET A 266 20.72 -9.99 -9.80
CA MET A 266 20.57 -8.76 -10.58
C MET A 266 21.64 -7.72 -10.25
N LEU A 267 22.03 -7.61 -8.98
CA LEU A 267 22.94 -6.61 -8.44
C LEU A 267 24.12 -7.30 -7.71
N PRO A 268 25.06 -7.90 -8.46
CA PRO A 268 26.10 -8.77 -7.89
C PRO A 268 27.11 -8.06 -6.97
N TYR A 269 27.10 -6.72 -6.92
CA TYR A 269 27.96 -5.93 -6.02
C TYR A 269 27.18 -5.17 -4.94
N ALA A 270 25.86 -5.43 -4.80
CA ALA A 270 25.11 -4.97 -3.63
C ALA A 270 25.43 -5.86 -2.43
N ASP A 271 25.46 -5.28 -1.24
CA ASP A 271 25.51 -6.04 0.01
C ASP A 271 24.08 -6.39 0.42
N VAL A 272 23.70 -7.67 0.30
CA VAL A 272 22.33 -8.11 0.54
C VAL A 272 22.31 -9.11 1.71
N VAL A 273 21.61 -8.73 2.77
CA VAL A 273 21.42 -9.56 3.97
C VAL A 273 19.95 -9.94 4.09
N SER A 274 19.66 -11.15 4.55
CA SER A 274 18.29 -11.59 4.80
C SER A 274 18.11 -12.14 6.21
N GLY A 275 16.97 -11.89 6.83
CA GLY A 275 16.57 -12.45 8.10
C GLY A 275 15.17 -13.05 8.05
N VAL A 276 15.00 -14.30 8.47
CA VAL A 276 13.70 -14.97 8.56
C VAL A 276 13.03 -14.61 9.88
N GLN A 277 12.56 -13.37 10.01
CA GLN A 277 11.93 -12.86 11.22
C GLN A 277 10.95 -11.72 10.92
N SER A 278 10.01 -11.51 11.85
CA SER A 278 9.13 -10.35 11.84
C SER A 278 9.80 -9.14 12.50
N ILE A 279 9.26 -7.94 12.27
CA ILE A 279 9.56 -6.75 13.08
C ILE A 279 8.42 -6.54 14.08
N GLY A 280 8.78 -6.37 15.35
CA GLY A 280 7.87 -6.16 16.46
C GLY A 280 8.39 -5.21 17.52
N MET A 281 7.82 -5.35 18.72
CA MET A 281 8.23 -4.56 19.90
C MET A 281 9.70 -4.73 20.28
N PRO A 282 10.29 -5.94 20.23
CA PRO A 282 11.70 -6.12 20.56
C PRO A 282 12.63 -5.23 19.74
N GLU A 283 12.40 -5.11 18.43
CA GLU A 283 13.19 -4.24 17.56
C GLU A 283 12.97 -2.75 17.86
N LEU A 284 11.74 -2.35 18.18
CA LEU A 284 11.44 -0.97 18.58
C LEU A 284 12.11 -0.60 19.91
N GLU A 285 12.01 -1.47 20.91
CA GLU A 285 12.64 -1.30 22.22
C GLU A 285 14.17 -1.23 22.07
N MET A 286 14.75 -2.13 21.28
CA MET A 286 16.18 -2.13 20.96
C MET A 286 16.65 -0.80 20.34
N VAL A 287 15.89 -0.23 19.40
CA VAL A 287 16.23 1.05 18.76
C VAL A 287 15.98 2.25 19.69
N CYS A 288 15.02 2.14 20.62
CA CYS A 288 14.72 3.18 21.60
C CYS A 288 15.74 3.24 22.74
N ASP A 289 16.01 2.09 23.37
CA ASP A 289 16.76 1.96 24.62
C ASP A 289 18.23 1.58 24.41
N GLY A 290 18.59 1.13 23.19
CA GLY A 290 19.89 0.57 22.87
C GLY A 290 20.02 -0.89 23.33
N LEU A 291 21.06 -1.57 22.86
CA LEU A 291 21.37 -2.93 23.31
C LEU A 291 21.79 -2.90 24.79
N SER A 292 20.98 -3.46 25.69
CA SER A 292 21.38 -3.67 27.09
C SER A 292 22.32 -4.87 27.20
N GLU A 293 23.33 -4.82 28.06
CA GLU A 293 24.24 -5.97 28.30
C GLU A 293 23.49 -7.22 28.82
N ASP A 294 22.27 -7.04 29.35
CA ASP A 294 21.39 -8.08 29.88
C ASP A 294 20.33 -8.59 28.88
N SER A 295 20.31 -8.12 27.63
CA SER A 295 19.36 -8.59 26.60
C SER A 295 19.69 -9.97 26.01
N GLN A 296 20.31 -10.83 26.82
CA GLN A 296 20.43 -12.26 26.51
C GLN A 296 19.04 -12.89 26.52
N GLU A 297 18.67 -13.41 25.36
CA GLU A 297 17.45 -14.21 25.12
C GLU A 297 16.17 -13.44 25.45
N LEU A 298 15.78 -12.54 24.54
CA LEU A 298 14.36 -12.27 24.33
C LEU A 298 13.68 -13.63 24.07
N ASP A 299 12.66 -13.98 24.86
CA ASP A 299 11.80 -15.14 24.67
C ASP A 299 11.10 -15.05 23.30
N CYS A 300 11.81 -15.38 22.24
CA CYS A 300 11.19 -15.84 21.00
C CYS A 300 10.65 -17.24 21.29
N GLU A 301 9.37 -17.47 20.98
CA GLU A 301 8.85 -18.83 20.85
C GLU A 301 9.84 -19.64 20.01
N PRO A 302 10.27 -20.84 20.46
CA PRO A 302 11.31 -21.59 19.78
C PRO A 302 10.82 -21.90 18.36
N LEU A 303 11.38 -21.17 17.39
CA LEU A 303 11.27 -21.52 15.99
C LEU A 303 11.98 -22.85 15.78
N ASP A 304 11.55 -23.65 14.81
CA ASP A 304 12.20 -24.91 14.48
C ASP A 304 13.73 -24.73 14.41
N ILE A 305 14.49 -25.69 14.96
CA ILE A 305 15.95 -25.63 15.17
C ILE A 305 16.78 -25.22 13.92
N GLY A 306 16.18 -25.27 12.72
CA GLY A 306 16.78 -24.77 11.47
C GLY A 306 16.59 -23.27 11.18
N VAL A 307 15.56 -22.63 11.75
CA VAL A 307 15.18 -21.22 11.49
C VAL A 307 16.01 -20.26 12.32
N GLU A 308 16.46 -20.64 13.52
CA GLU A 308 17.36 -19.81 14.35
C GLU A 308 18.66 -19.43 13.63
N MET A 309 19.17 -20.28 12.72
CA MET A 309 20.35 -19.94 11.91
C MET A 309 20.06 -18.94 10.78
N LEU A 310 18.77 -18.67 10.51
CA LEU A 310 18.31 -17.77 9.45
C LEU A 310 17.78 -16.45 10.01
N THR A 311 17.67 -16.30 11.34
CA THR A 311 17.39 -15.02 12.00
C THR A 311 18.67 -14.19 12.15
N LEU A 312 18.51 -12.88 12.25
CA LEU A 312 19.62 -11.97 12.54
C LEU A 312 19.79 -11.83 14.04
N SER A 313 21.05 -11.83 14.50
CA SER A 313 21.33 -11.52 15.91
C SER A 313 20.83 -10.11 16.23
N PRO A 314 20.44 -9.82 17.50
CA PRO A 314 20.05 -8.46 17.90
C PRO A 314 21.10 -7.40 17.56
N SER A 315 22.39 -7.75 17.70
CA SER A 315 23.50 -6.85 17.33
C SER A 315 23.55 -6.55 15.84
N SER A 316 23.34 -7.56 14.99
CA SER A 316 23.29 -7.41 13.53
C SER A 316 22.07 -6.61 13.09
N MET A 317 20.91 -6.87 13.70
CA MET A 317 19.69 -6.13 13.41
C MET A 317 19.82 -4.66 13.77
N ASN A 318 20.35 -4.35 14.97
CA ASN A 318 20.58 -2.98 15.39
C ASN A 318 21.55 -2.24 14.47
N ASP A 319 22.65 -2.90 14.08
CA ASP A 319 23.64 -2.37 13.14
C ASP A 319 23.01 -2.03 11.78
N ILE A 320 22.23 -2.96 11.21
CA ILE A 320 21.50 -2.78 9.95
C ILE A 320 20.51 -1.62 10.04
N LEU A 321 19.67 -1.57 11.08
CA LEU A 321 18.69 -0.51 11.27
C LEU A 321 19.37 0.86 11.46
N SER A 322 20.47 0.92 12.21
CA SER A 322 21.19 2.17 12.49
C SER A 322 21.87 2.79 11.26
N ARG A 323 22.19 1.98 10.25
CA ARG A 323 22.79 2.43 8.99
C ARG A 323 21.77 2.70 7.89
N ALA A 324 20.52 2.31 8.08
CA ALA A 324 19.49 2.42 7.06
C ALA A 324 19.20 3.90 6.73
N ASP A 325 19.02 4.20 5.45
CA ASP A 325 18.58 5.51 4.94
C ASP A 325 17.07 5.53 4.67
N ALA A 326 16.43 4.37 4.53
CA ALA A 326 14.99 4.23 4.35
C ALA A 326 14.47 2.86 4.82
N LEU A 327 13.23 2.84 5.31
CA LEU A 327 12.48 1.61 5.60
C LEU A 327 11.39 1.40 4.54
N LEU A 328 11.26 0.19 4.02
CA LEU A 328 10.18 -0.19 3.11
C LEU A 328 9.27 -1.21 3.78
N SER A 329 7.99 -0.90 3.86
CA SER A 329 6.98 -1.77 4.46
C SER A 329 6.15 -2.48 3.39
N GLY A 330 6.38 -3.77 3.25
CA GLY A 330 5.62 -4.72 2.44
C GLY A 330 4.74 -5.66 3.27
N VAL A 331 4.58 -5.40 4.58
CA VAL A 331 3.78 -6.23 5.50
C VAL A 331 2.28 -6.03 5.34
N ASP A 332 1.50 -7.00 5.81
CA ASP A 332 0.07 -7.14 5.57
C ASP A 332 -0.83 -6.85 6.80
N ASN A 333 -0.23 -6.58 7.97
CA ASN A 333 -0.95 -6.20 9.17
C ASN A 333 -0.64 -4.75 9.59
N LEU A 334 -1.61 -4.08 10.22
CA LEU A 334 -1.51 -2.65 10.56
C LEU A 334 -0.55 -2.40 11.74
N ARG A 335 -0.51 -3.30 12.72
CA ARG A 335 0.36 -3.18 13.89
C ARG A 335 1.84 -3.14 13.51
N SER A 336 2.31 -4.05 12.66
CA SER A 336 3.69 -4.05 12.17
C SER A 336 3.99 -2.76 11.41
N ARG A 337 3.06 -2.24 10.59
CA ARG A 337 3.24 -0.93 9.93
C ARG A 337 3.40 0.20 10.94
N ALA A 338 2.62 0.20 12.03
CA ALA A 338 2.74 1.19 13.09
C ALA A 338 4.10 1.12 13.80
N ILE A 339 4.56 -0.08 14.14
CA ILE A 339 5.87 -0.32 14.76
C ILE A 339 7.00 0.13 13.84
N ILE A 340 6.99 -0.25 12.55
CA ILE A 340 7.97 0.19 11.56
C ILE A 340 7.97 1.72 11.43
N SER A 341 6.79 2.35 11.49
CA SER A 341 6.67 3.81 11.48
C SER A 341 7.29 4.45 12.72
N ALA A 342 7.22 3.81 13.89
CA ALA A 342 7.87 4.28 15.11
C ALA A 342 9.40 4.12 15.03
N ILE A 343 9.89 3.01 14.49
CA ILE A 343 11.32 2.80 14.23
C ILE A 343 11.83 3.86 13.24
N SER A 344 11.11 4.11 12.15
CA SER A 344 11.41 5.17 11.18
C SER A 344 11.47 6.56 11.84
N ALA A 345 10.51 6.90 12.69
CA ALA A 345 10.50 8.16 13.45
C ALA A 345 11.73 8.27 14.35
N ARG A 346 12.03 7.21 15.12
CA ARG A 346 13.16 7.16 16.04
C ARG A 346 14.52 7.27 15.35
N LEU A 347 14.68 6.64 14.19
CA LEU A 347 15.90 6.69 13.39
C LEU A 347 16.03 7.98 12.57
N GLY A 348 14.95 8.75 12.43
CA GLY A 348 14.96 9.97 11.62
C GLY A 348 15.04 9.72 10.12
N ILE A 349 14.58 8.56 9.65
CA ILE A 349 14.59 8.15 8.23
C ILE A 349 13.17 7.90 7.71
N PRO A 350 12.89 8.11 6.40
CA PRO A 350 11.56 7.90 5.83
C PRO A 350 11.13 6.43 5.82
N MET A 351 9.83 6.21 6.00
CA MET A 351 9.16 4.94 5.74
C MET A 351 8.35 5.02 4.45
N ILE A 352 8.57 4.07 3.55
CA ILE A 352 7.83 3.86 2.30
C ILE A 352 6.84 2.71 2.52
N ASN A 353 5.58 3.05 2.69
CA ASN A 353 4.51 2.10 3.01
C ASN A 353 3.52 1.99 1.85
N ALA A 354 2.96 0.81 1.61
CA ALA A 354 1.86 0.65 0.67
C ALA A 354 0.85 -0.42 1.11
N GLY A 355 -0.34 -0.36 0.55
CA GLY A 355 -1.38 -1.38 0.72
C GLY A 355 -2.18 -1.55 -0.57
N ALA A 356 -2.54 -2.78 -0.91
CA ALA A 356 -3.40 -3.09 -2.03
C ALA A 356 -4.42 -4.15 -1.62
N ALA A 357 -5.69 -3.88 -1.88
CA ALA A 357 -6.80 -4.80 -1.61
C ALA A 357 -7.80 -4.73 -2.77
N GLY A 358 -7.92 -5.83 -3.52
CA GLY A 358 -8.75 -5.93 -4.71
C GLY A 358 -8.48 -4.79 -5.69
N TRP A 359 -9.52 -3.97 -5.90
CA TRP A 359 -9.54 -2.81 -6.80
C TRP A 359 -9.24 -1.49 -6.10
N SER A 360 -8.51 -1.52 -4.99
CA SER A 360 -8.13 -0.34 -4.24
C SER A 360 -6.71 -0.48 -3.71
N GLY A 361 -6.04 0.64 -3.50
CA GLY A 361 -4.77 0.65 -2.79
C GLY A 361 -4.25 2.05 -2.57
N GLN A 362 -3.12 2.12 -1.88
CA GLN A 362 -2.48 3.36 -1.49
C GLN A 362 -0.96 3.20 -1.33
N LEU A 363 -0.24 4.29 -1.58
CA LEU A 363 1.16 4.51 -1.22
C LEU A 363 1.21 5.63 -0.19
N ASP A 364 1.98 5.43 0.86
CA ASP A 364 2.30 6.40 1.89
C ASP A 364 3.82 6.63 1.93
N ILE A 365 4.23 7.88 1.75
CA ILE A 365 5.57 8.34 2.10
C ILE A 365 5.47 9.00 3.47
N ILE A 366 5.93 8.30 4.51
CA ILE A 366 5.89 8.76 5.89
C ILE A 366 7.26 9.35 6.22
N ARG A 367 7.32 10.68 6.32
CA ARG A 367 8.52 11.40 6.74
C ARG A 367 8.49 11.53 8.25
N PRO A 368 9.60 11.19 8.93
CA PRO A 368 9.66 11.07 10.39
C PRO A 368 9.36 12.38 11.11
N SER A 369 9.63 13.53 10.48
CA SER A 369 9.36 14.85 11.01
C SER A 369 7.96 15.40 10.74
N GLU A 370 7.13 14.69 9.95
CA GLU A 370 5.83 15.19 9.48
C GLU A 370 4.63 14.40 10.03
N SER A 371 4.76 13.08 10.15
CA SER A 371 3.63 12.21 10.47
C SER A 371 4.11 10.80 10.84
N CYS A 372 3.21 9.99 11.40
CA CYS A 372 3.38 8.54 11.55
C CYS A 372 2.08 7.81 11.21
N MET A 373 2.10 6.48 11.19
CA MET A 373 0.91 5.66 10.95
C MET A 373 -0.25 6.03 11.88
N VAL A 374 0.03 6.25 13.17
CA VAL A 374 -1.00 6.63 14.16
C VAL A 374 -1.58 8.03 13.87
N CYS A 375 -0.75 9.00 13.47
CA CYS A 375 -1.22 10.33 13.06
C CYS A 375 -2.13 10.29 11.84
N ARG A 376 -1.96 9.32 10.93
CA ARG A 376 -2.74 9.21 9.70
C ARG A 376 -4.02 8.40 9.88
N TYR A 377 -3.97 7.34 10.67
CA TYR A 377 -5.00 6.30 10.69
C TYR A 377 -5.64 6.04 12.07
N GLY A 378 -5.19 6.72 13.13
CA GLY A 378 -5.68 6.52 14.50
C GLY A 378 -4.82 5.55 15.31
N SER A 379 -5.00 5.53 16.63
CA SER A 379 -4.39 4.57 17.56
C SER A 379 -4.76 3.11 17.30
N GLY A 380 -5.91 2.84 16.69
CA GLY A 380 -6.38 1.50 16.37
C GLY A 380 -5.39 0.71 15.49
N VAL A 381 -4.63 1.39 14.61
CA VAL A 381 -3.64 0.70 13.76
C VAL A 381 -2.48 0.10 14.55
N ALA A 382 -2.14 0.65 15.71
CA ALA A 382 -1.11 0.08 16.56
C ALA A 382 -1.59 -1.20 17.27
N ARG A 383 -2.90 -1.35 17.45
CA ARG A 383 -3.51 -2.49 18.17
C ARG A 383 -4.00 -3.59 17.23
N ASP A 384 -4.20 -3.28 15.96
CA ASP A 384 -4.69 -4.23 14.96
C ASP A 384 -3.57 -5.15 14.45
N ALA A 385 -3.40 -6.27 15.16
CA ALA A 385 -2.45 -7.33 14.81
C ALA A 385 -2.99 -8.32 13.77
N ARG A 386 -4.20 -8.11 13.26
CA ARG A 386 -4.85 -9.09 12.39
C ARG A 386 -4.13 -9.15 11.04
N THR A 387 -3.78 -10.35 10.63
CA THR A 387 -3.20 -10.59 9.31
C THR A 387 -4.30 -10.55 8.26
N ALA A 388 -4.25 -9.56 7.39
CA ALA A 388 -4.99 -9.62 6.16
C ALA A 388 -4.21 -10.55 5.22
N SER A 389 -4.84 -11.59 4.66
CA SER A 389 -4.23 -12.44 3.63
C SER A 389 -5.24 -12.79 2.53
N CYS A 390 -4.74 -13.17 1.37
CA CYS A 390 -5.57 -13.73 0.31
C CYS A 390 -5.82 -15.23 0.45
N GLN A 391 -5.30 -15.86 1.51
CA GLN A 391 -5.57 -17.26 1.89
C GLN A 391 -6.74 -17.35 2.86
N GLU A 392 -7.33 -18.56 2.94
CA GLU A 392 -8.43 -18.87 3.87
C GLU A 392 -8.00 -18.84 5.35
N ASP A 393 -6.70 -18.98 5.64
CA ASP A 393 -6.14 -18.95 6.99
C ASP A 393 -5.87 -17.53 7.55
N GLY A 394 -6.14 -16.48 6.76
CA GLY A 394 -6.10 -15.11 7.26
C GLY A 394 -7.35 -14.78 8.07
N GLU A 395 -7.21 -14.02 9.17
CA GLU A 395 -8.38 -13.56 9.94
C GLU A 395 -9.33 -12.70 9.10
N ILE A 396 -8.79 -12.04 8.07
CA ILE A 396 -9.55 -11.22 7.13
C ILE A 396 -9.19 -11.65 5.70
N PRO A 397 -10.06 -12.42 5.01
CA PRO A 397 -9.82 -12.78 3.62
C PRO A 397 -9.94 -11.53 2.74
N PHE A 398 -8.92 -11.27 1.92
CA PHE A 398 -8.98 -10.20 0.92
C PHE A 398 -8.56 -10.69 -0.46
N SER A 399 -9.17 -10.16 -1.51
CA SER A 399 -8.75 -10.49 -2.88
C SER A 399 -7.46 -9.77 -3.22
N SER A 400 -6.39 -10.50 -3.53
CA SER A 400 -5.18 -9.93 -4.11
C SER A 400 -5.26 -9.98 -5.63
N ILE A 401 -5.01 -8.84 -6.29
CA ILE A 401 -4.91 -8.77 -7.76
C ILE A 401 -3.46 -8.45 -8.11
N VAL A 402 -2.89 -9.21 -9.04
CA VAL A 402 -1.47 -9.05 -9.43
C VAL A 402 -1.18 -7.63 -9.93
N THR A 403 -2.10 -7.00 -10.67
CA THR A 403 -1.92 -5.64 -11.18
C THR A 403 -1.96 -4.59 -10.07
N SER A 404 -2.78 -4.76 -9.03
CA SER A 404 -2.81 -3.80 -7.91
C SER A 404 -1.57 -3.92 -7.03
N THR A 405 -1.11 -5.14 -6.75
CA THR A 405 0.17 -5.37 -6.05
C THR A 405 1.38 -4.91 -6.87
N ALA A 406 1.40 -5.14 -8.18
CA ALA A 406 2.44 -4.65 -9.08
C ALA A 406 2.47 -3.12 -9.17
N LEU A 407 1.30 -2.46 -9.27
CA LEU A 407 1.19 -1.00 -9.27
C LEU A 407 1.83 -0.39 -8.02
N PHE A 408 1.45 -0.86 -6.84
CA PHE A 408 1.93 -0.30 -5.58
C PHE A 408 3.35 -0.74 -5.23
N GLY A 409 3.75 -1.97 -5.55
CA GLY A 409 5.13 -2.40 -5.43
C GLY A 409 6.05 -1.58 -6.33
N ALA A 410 5.68 -1.32 -7.60
CA ALA A 410 6.46 -0.47 -8.49
C ALA A 410 6.58 0.98 -7.96
N LEU A 411 5.49 1.54 -7.40
CA LEU A 411 5.53 2.84 -6.73
C LEU A 411 6.49 2.85 -5.54
N GLN A 412 6.49 1.80 -4.71
CA GLN A 412 7.43 1.66 -3.59
C GLN A 412 8.89 1.54 -4.08
N GLY A 413 9.15 0.75 -5.12
CA GLY A 413 10.50 0.61 -5.69
C GLY A 413 11.03 1.92 -6.28
N LEU A 414 10.18 2.70 -6.95
CA LEU A 414 10.53 4.03 -7.44
C LEU A 414 10.79 5.03 -6.29
N ALA A 415 10.01 4.96 -5.22
CA ALA A 415 10.24 5.77 -4.02
C ALA A 415 11.54 5.38 -3.32
N LEU A 416 11.89 4.09 -3.32
CA LEU A 416 13.13 3.59 -2.73
C LEU A 416 14.36 4.07 -3.52
N LEU A 417 14.29 4.00 -4.86
CA LEU A 417 15.31 4.60 -5.73
C LEU A 417 15.51 6.08 -5.45
N ALA A 418 14.42 6.82 -5.22
CA ALA A 418 14.49 8.21 -4.84
C ALA A 418 15.16 8.38 -3.47
N ALA A 419 14.71 7.65 -2.45
CA ALA A 419 15.22 7.73 -1.08
C ALA A 419 16.74 7.51 -0.96
N LEU A 420 17.28 6.60 -1.77
CA LEU A 420 18.70 6.28 -1.83
C LEU A 420 19.47 7.12 -2.87
N SER A 421 18.85 8.14 -3.47
CA SER A 421 19.53 9.01 -4.42
C SER A 421 20.28 10.15 -3.72
N ASP A 422 21.37 10.60 -4.32
CA ASP A 422 22.17 11.75 -3.86
C ASP A 422 21.48 13.13 -4.03
N GLN A 423 20.19 13.16 -4.33
CA GLN A 423 19.42 14.39 -4.50
C GLN A 423 19.16 15.07 -3.15
N THR A 424 19.17 16.40 -3.13
CA THR A 424 18.74 17.17 -1.96
C THR A 424 17.27 16.91 -1.66
N GLU A 425 16.97 16.43 -0.45
CA GLU A 425 15.61 16.02 -0.03
C GLU A 425 14.97 15.02 -1.02
N PRO A 426 15.49 13.79 -1.12
CA PRO A 426 15.17 12.86 -2.22
C PRO A 426 13.67 12.54 -2.34
N LEU A 427 12.98 12.52 -1.20
CA LEU A 427 11.53 12.33 -1.13
C LEU A 427 10.76 13.63 -0.92
N GLY A 428 11.37 14.81 -0.85
CA GLY A 428 10.71 16.09 -0.53
C GLY A 428 9.57 16.47 -1.49
N LEU A 429 9.74 16.17 -2.79
CA LEU A 429 8.73 16.44 -3.82
C LEU A 429 7.74 15.29 -4.06
N TRP A 430 7.92 14.15 -3.38
CA TRP A 430 6.98 13.03 -3.50
C TRP A 430 5.67 13.33 -2.76
N PRO A 431 4.51 12.88 -3.29
CA PRO A 431 3.26 12.99 -2.56
C PRO A 431 3.35 12.19 -1.25
N GLY A 432 2.87 12.78 -0.15
CA GLY A 432 2.82 12.09 1.15
C GLY A 432 1.87 10.88 1.12
N GLN A 433 0.81 10.95 0.32
CA GLN A 433 -0.11 9.86 0.06
C GLN A 433 -0.68 9.90 -1.35
N LEU A 434 -0.74 8.73 -1.99
CA LEU A 434 -1.37 8.49 -3.29
C LEU A 434 -2.35 7.33 -3.13
N VAL A 435 -3.59 7.51 -3.58
CA VAL A 435 -4.68 6.53 -3.48
C VAL A 435 -5.17 6.17 -4.88
N TRP A 436 -5.42 4.89 -5.12
CA TRP A 436 -5.96 4.38 -6.38
C TRP A 436 -7.31 3.69 -6.16
N GLY A 437 -8.27 4.01 -7.03
CA GLY A 437 -9.55 3.32 -7.13
C GLY A 437 -9.71 2.66 -8.50
N GLY A 438 -9.51 1.35 -8.59
CA GLY A 438 -9.55 0.58 -9.84
C GLY A 438 -10.92 0.53 -10.52
N ARG A 439 -12.03 0.69 -9.79
CA ARG A 439 -13.39 0.72 -10.40
C ARG A 439 -13.61 1.89 -11.33
N ALA A 440 -13.02 3.04 -11.01
CA ALA A 440 -13.02 4.23 -11.85
C ALA A 440 -11.67 4.43 -12.56
N ASN A 441 -10.68 3.59 -12.24
CA ASN A 441 -9.28 3.71 -12.62
C ASN A 441 -8.71 5.11 -12.35
N THR A 442 -8.94 5.64 -11.15
CA THR A 442 -8.54 7.00 -10.78
C THR A 442 -7.40 7.00 -9.77
N ILE A 443 -6.55 8.02 -9.85
CA ILE A 443 -5.47 8.29 -8.90
C ILE A 443 -5.79 9.61 -8.19
N GLY A 444 -5.85 9.56 -6.86
CA GLY A 444 -5.99 10.73 -6.00
C GLY A 444 -4.70 10.99 -5.23
N ILE A 445 -4.34 12.26 -5.09
CA ILE A 445 -3.27 12.70 -4.18
C ILE A 445 -3.93 13.34 -2.97
N VAL A 446 -3.65 12.79 -1.79
CA VAL A 446 -4.13 13.37 -0.54
C VAL A 446 -3.03 14.29 -0.01
N LYS A 447 -3.27 15.61 -0.10
CA LYS A 447 -2.38 16.61 0.52
C LYS A 447 -2.57 16.51 2.03
N GLY A 448 -1.46 16.36 2.75
CA GLY A 448 -1.39 15.95 4.14
C GLY A 448 -2.49 16.52 5.04
N ALA A 449 -3.16 15.63 5.75
CA ALA A 449 -3.82 15.96 6.99
C ALA A 449 -3.66 14.74 7.90
N SER A 450 -2.68 14.82 8.81
CA SER A 450 -2.73 14.06 10.06
C SER A 450 -4.10 14.36 10.68
N LYS A 451 -5.01 13.40 10.63
CA LYS A 451 -6.35 13.50 11.26
C LYS A 451 -6.46 12.61 12.49
N GLY A 452 -5.42 11.84 12.80
CA GLY A 452 -5.35 10.97 13.96
C GLY A 452 -5.19 11.77 15.26
N PRO A 453 -5.18 11.06 16.41
CA PRO A 453 -5.35 11.68 17.70
C PRO A 453 -4.25 12.64 18.12
N PHE A 454 -3.09 12.46 17.51
CA PHE A 454 -1.88 13.23 17.78
C PHE A 454 -1.63 14.35 16.75
N HIS A 455 -2.62 14.74 15.94
CA HIS A 455 -2.37 15.75 14.89
C HIS A 455 -1.96 17.14 15.42
N ASN A 456 -2.28 17.45 16.68
CA ASN A 456 -1.82 18.65 17.38
C ASN A 456 -0.75 18.35 18.45
N ASP A 457 -0.34 17.09 18.59
CA ASP A 457 0.74 16.74 19.50
C ASP A 457 2.09 17.10 18.87
N THR A 458 2.99 17.59 19.72
CA THR A 458 4.36 17.97 19.36
C THR A 458 5.40 17.00 19.88
N SER A 459 4.95 15.94 20.58
CA SER A 459 5.80 14.85 21.01
C SER A 459 6.40 14.11 19.80
N PRO A 460 7.57 13.47 19.97
CA PRO A 460 8.18 12.69 18.90
C PRO A 460 7.24 11.60 18.37
N HIS A 461 7.21 11.42 17.05
CA HIS A 461 6.23 10.55 16.39
C HIS A 461 6.35 9.06 16.78
N GLU A 462 7.50 8.61 17.29
CA GLU A 462 7.67 7.28 17.87
C GLU A 462 6.83 7.10 19.15
N GLN A 463 6.67 8.15 19.96
CA GLN A 463 5.91 8.11 21.21
C GLN A 463 4.43 7.88 20.95
N HIS A 464 3.87 8.44 19.88
CA HIS A 464 2.46 8.23 19.52
C HIS A 464 2.11 6.73 19.36
N THR A 465 3.02 5.95 18.79
CA THR A 465 2.82 4.50 18.63
C THR A 465 3.00 3.77 19.96
N ILE A 466 4.02 4.12 20.74
CA ILE A 466 4.29 3.53 22.06
C ILE A 466 3.10 3.79 23.02
N GLU A 467 2.54 4.99 23.02
CA GLU A 467 1.36 5.35 23.80
C GLU A 467 0.09 4.63 23.31
N ALA A 468 -0.10 4.54 21.98
CA ALA A 468 -1.22 3.81 21.40
C ALA A 468 -1.19 2.30 21.73
N LEU A 469 0.01 1.73 21.91
CA LEU A 469 0.22 0.34 22.35
C LEU A 469 0.05 0.15 23.85
N SER A 470 0.41 1.15 24.67
CA SER A 470 0.36 1.09 26.13
C SER A 470 -1.03 1.35 26.71
N SER A 471 -1.87 2.07 25.97
CA SER A 471 -3.26 2.35 26.35
C SER A 471 -4.10 1.06 26.31
N SER A 472 -4.69 0.68 27.46
CA SER A 472 -5.55 -0.50 27.55
C SER A 472 -6.72 -0.40 26.57
N PRO A 473 -7.19 -1.54 26.00
CA PRO A 473 -8.43 -1.53 25.23
C PRO A 473 -9.56 -1.05 26.15
N VAL A 474 -10.20 0.05 25.75
CA VAL A 474 -11.41 0.56 26.40
C VAL A 474 -12.59 -0.29 25.98
#